data_AF-A0A934DCH6-F1
#
_entry.id   AF-A0A934DCH6-F1
#
_cell.length_a   1.000
_cell.length_b   1.000
_cell.length_c   1.000
_cell.angle_alpha   90.00
_cell.angle_beta   90.00
_cell.angle_gamma   90.00
#
_symmetry.space_group_name_H-M   'P 1'
#
loop_
_entity.id
_entity.type
_entity.pdbx_description
1 polymer ?
#
loop_
_entity_poly.entity_id
_entity_poly.type
_entity_poly.pdbx_seq_one_letter_code
_entity_poly.pdbx_strand_id
1 'polypeptide(L)'
;MSSLRGGWQRPSLVQPNVAALTNLSTNHPRTSVPITSETVLSVLVGIALAAACGFRIFVPLLVMSIASSTGHLTLASGFEWIATLPALSAFGVATIVEILGYYIPWVDHLLDVIATPTAVVAGTLAMASTIVGLSPFLQWTLAIVAGGGVAGLIQAFTGITRVASTATTGGVANPLVSTAEAGSAATISLLAVLVPLLAATIVVLVAVFATRTLYRRLVRINARR
;
A
#
# COMPACT_ATOMS: atom_id res chain seq x y z
N MET A 1 -64.72 47.94 -35.80
CA MET A 1 -63.95 47.50 -34.61
C MET A 1 -63.14 46.27 -35.01
N SER A 2 -61.94 46.48 -35.55
CA SER A 2 -61.06 45.39 -36.00
C SER A 2 -59.62 45.86 -35.93
N SER A 3 -59.02 45.76 -34.75
CA SER A 3 -57.58 45.85 -34.55
C SER A 3 -57.19 44.86 -33.47
N LEU A 4 -55.92 44.44 -33.50
CA LEU A 4 -55.26 43.43 -32.64
C LEU A 4 -55.22 41.99 -33.21
N ARG A 5 -54.51 41.81 -34.32
CA ARG A 5 -53.72 40.57 -34.51
C ARG A 5 -52.26 40.90 -34.23
N GLY A 6 -51.82 40.66 -33.00
CA GLY A 6 -50.42 40.72 -32.63
C GLY A 6 -49.64 39.64 -33.36
N GLY A 7 -48.73 40.05 -34.25
CA GLY A 7 -47.81 39.16 -34.93
C GLY A 7 -46.73 38.69 -33.97
N TRP A 8 -46.80 37.41 -33.56
CA TRP A 8 -45.70 36.73 -32.89
C TRP A 8 -44.56 36.50 -33.91
N GLN A 9 -43.58 37.41 -33.96
CA GLN A 9 -42.32 37.14 -34.64
C GLN A 9 -41.56 36.09 -33.83
N ARG A 10 -41.41 34.88 -34.39
CA ARG A 10 -40.60 33.82 -33.79
C ARG A 10 -39.14 34.29 -33.75
N PRO A 11 -38.45 34.26 -32.59
CA PRO A 11 -37.02 34.51 -32.55
C PRO A 11 -36.34 33.53 -33.50
N SER A 12 -35.45 34.02 -34.36
CA SER A 12 -34.59 33.18 -35.18
C SER A 12 -33.71 32.35 -34.25
N LEU A 13 -34.06 31.07 -34.10
CA LEU A 13 -33.20 30.10 -33.43
C LEU A 13 -31.87 30.06 -34.19
N VAL A 14 -30.81 30.59 -33.58
CA VAL A 14 -29.44 30.45 -34.07
C VAL A 14 -29.18 28.95 -34.14
N GLN A 15 -29.20 28.40 -35.35
CA GLN A 15 -28.92 26.97 -35.55
C GLN A 15 -27.48 26.72 -35.09
N PRO A 16 -27.25 25.82 -34.12
CA PRO A 16 -25.91 25.54 -33.66
C PRO A 16 -25.09 25.04 -34.85
N ASN A 17 -23.91 25.65 -35.05
CA ASN A 17 -23.02 25.27 -36.13
C ASN A 17 -22.66 23.79 -35.98
N VAL A 18 -23.15 22.96 -36.90
CA VAL A 18 -22.93 21.50 -36.86
C VAL A 18 -21.44 21.18 -36.84
N ALA A 19 -20.60 22.02 -37.47
CA ALA A 19 -19.14 21.91 -37.41
C ALA A 19 -18.58 22.11 -35.99
N ALA A 20 -19.20 23.00 -35.20
CA ALA A 20 -18.84 23.21 -33.79
C ALA A 20 -19.26 22.01 -32.93
N LEU A 21 -20.44 21.43 -33.20
CA LEU A 21 -20.93 20.23 -32.52
C LEU A 21 -20.08 18.97 -32.85
N THR A 22 -19.63 18.83 -34.10
CA THR A 22 -18.70 17.75 -34.49
C THR A 22 -17.32 17.92 -33.86
N ASN A 23 -16.80 19.15 -33.76
CA ASN A 23 -15.52 19.43 -33.08
C ASN A 23 -15.58 19.17 -31.58
N LEU A 24 -16.74 19.37 -30.94
CA LEU A 24 -16.97 19.02 -29.54
C LEU A 24 -17.02 17.50 -29.32
N SER A 25 -17.56 16.75 -30.29
CA SER A 25 -17.61 15.28 -30.23
C SER A 25 -16.24 14.63 -30.46
N THR A 26 -15.36 15.23 -31.28
CA THR A 26 -14.01 14.70 -31.52
C THR A 26 -12.98 15.11 -30.46
N ASN A 27 -13.24 16.17 -29.69
CA ASN A 27 -12.42 16.62 -28.57
C ASN A 27 -12.80 15.94 -27.25
N HIS A 28 -13.17 14.67 -27.26
CA HIS A 28 -13.10 13.89 -26.03
C HIS A 28 -11.63 13.58 -25.75
N PRO A 29 -11.00 14.19 -24.73
CA PRO A 29 -9.68 13.73 -24.29
C PRO A 29 -9.80 12.25 -24.01
N ARG A 30 -9.01 11.42 -24.69
CA ARG A 30 -8.93 10.00 -24.40
C ARG A 30 -8.47 9.90 -22.94
N THR A 31 -9.40 9.59 -22.04
CA THR A 31 -9.12 9.36 -20.61
C THR A 31 -8.42 8.03 -20.37
N SER A 32 -7.86 7.41 -21.41
CA SER A 32 -6.97 6.27 -21.28
C SER A 32 -5.69 6.76 -20.59
N VAL A 33 -5.66 6.69 -19.26
CA VAL A 33 -4.45 6.84 -18.45
C VAL A 33 -3.43 5.87 -19.05
N PRO A 34 -2.37 6.35 -19.72
CA PRO A 34 -1.38 5.45 -20.28
C PRO A 34 -0.65 4.80 -19.10
N ILE A 35 -0.78 3.47 -18.95
CA ILE A 35 0.00 2.72 -17.98
C ILE A 35 1.44 2.68 -18.49
N THR A 36 2.29 3.54 -17.92
CA THR A 36 3.71 3.58 -18.25
C THR A 36 4.48 2.53 -17.46
N SER A 37 5.68 2.18 -17.92
CA SER A 37 6.58 1.29 -17.18
C SER A 37 6.91 1.82 -15.78
N GLU A 38 6.95 3.14 -15.61
CA GLU A 38 7.18 3.80 -14.33
C GLU A 38 6.03 3.55 -13.36
N THR A 39 4.78 3.68 -13.80
CA THR A 39 3.60 3.38 -12.97
C THR A 39 3.58 1.91 -12.54
N VAL A 40 3.98 0.98 -13.43
CA VAL A 40 4.07 -0.44 -13.07
C VAL A 40 5.14 -0.65 -11.99
N LEU A 41 6.33 -0.09 -12.17
CA LEU A 41 7.40 -0.19 -11.18
C LEU A 41 6.99 0.42 -9.84
N SER A 42 6.33 1.57 -9.85
CA SER A 42 5.90 2.28 -8.64
C SER A 42 4.87 1.46 -7.85
N VAL A 43 3.95 0.77 -8.54
CA VAL A 43 3.00 -0.17 -7.94
C VAL A 43 3.72 -1.38 -7.35
N LEU A 44 4.72 -1.94 -8.04
CA LEU A 44 5.49 -3.07 -7.54
C LEU A 44 6.29 -2.72 -6.28
N VAL A 45 6.93 -1.54 -6.26
CA VAL A 45 7.60 -1.01 -5.07
C VAL A 45 6.61 -0.88 -3.92
N GLY A 46 5.45 -0.26 -4.16
CA GLY A 46 4.42 -0.06 -3.15
C GLY A 46 3.88 -1.37 -2.55
N ILE A 47 3.63 -2.39 -3.38
CA ILE A 47 3.21 -3.71 -2.91
C ILE A 47 4.32 -4.37 -2.07
N ALA A 48 5.58 -4.26 -2.49
CA ALA A 48 6.69 -4.86 -1.77
C ALA A 48 6.97 -4.16 -0.43
N LEU A 49 6.91 -2.82 -0.39
CA LEU A 49 7.00 -2.06 0.86
C LEU A 49 5.82 -2.34 1.79
N ALA A 50 4.60 -2.44 1.25
CA ALA A 50 3.43 -2.82 2.03
C ALA A 50 3.57 -4.23 2.62
N ALA A 51 4.14 -5.16 1.87
CA ALA A 51 4.44 -6.49 2.39
C ALA A 51 5.47 -6.45 3.52
N ALA A 52 6.52 -5.64 3.38
CA ALA A 52 7.49 -5.40 4.45
C ALA A 52 6.83 -4.82 5.72
N CYS A 53 5.84 -3.92 5.58
CA CYS A 53 5.06 -3.35 6.68
C CYS A 53 4.31 -4.41 7.51
N GLY A 54 3.97 -5.57 6.91
CA GLY A 54 3.35 -6.68 7.63
C GLY A 54 4.33 -7.52 8.47
N PHE A 55 5.65 -7.35 8.30
CA PHE A 55 6.65 -7.98 9.17
C PHE A 55 7.09 -7.01 10.29
N ARG A 56 7.35 -5.76 9.92
CA ARG A 56 7.67 -4.64 10.82
C ARG A 56 7.11 -3.37 10.22
N ILE A 57 6.52 -2.53 11.03
CA ILE A 57 5.80 -1.33 10.63
C ILE A 57 6.77 -0.22 10.27
N PHE A 58 7.77 0.02 11.12
CA PHE A 58 8.59 1.23 11.00
C PHE A 58 9.86 1.02 10.18
N VAL A 59 10.44 -0.18 10.21
CA VAL A 59 11.59 -0.56 9.35
C VAL A 59 11.39 -0.18 7.87
N PRO A 60 10.30 -0.59 7.18
CA PRO A 60 10.07 -0.22 5.78
C PRO A 60 9.83 1.27 5.58
N LEU A 61 9.14 1.94 6.52
CA LEU A 61 8.91 3.39 6.44
C LEU A 61 10.21 4.18 6.59
N LEU A 62 11.13 3.71 7.43
CA LEU A 62 12.48 4.26 7.55
C LEU A 62 13.26 4.08 6.25
N VAL A 63 13.25 2.87 5.68
CA VAL A 63 13.92 2.59 4.40
C VAL A 63 13.34 3.47 3.28
N MET A 64 12.02 3.62 3.21
CA MET A 64 11.33 4.49 2.27
C MET A 64 11.71 5.97 2.45
N SER A 65 11.84 6.43 3.70
CA SER A 65 12.27 7.80 4.02
C SER A 65 13.73 8.05 3.62
N ILE A 66 14.62 7.10 3.88
CA ILE A 66 16.03 7.16 3.43
C ILE A 66 16.11 7.12 1.90
N ALA A 67 15.38 6.22 1.26
CA ALA A 67 15.39 6.08 -0.19
C ALA A 67 14.85 7.33 -0.90
N SER A 68 13.78 7.93 -0.37
CA SER A 68 13.22 9.15 -0.94
C SER A 68 14.11 10.37 -0.68
N SER A 69 14.68 10.53 0.51
CA SER A 69 15.61 11.63 0.82
C SER A 69 16.93 11.56 0.04
N THR A 70 17.36 10.37 -0.36
CA THR A 70 18.56 10.16 -1.20
C THR A 70 18.27 10.13 -2.71
N GLY A 71 17.02 10.33 -3.12
CA GLY A 71 16.62 10.38 -4.53
C GLY A 71 16.50 9.02 -5.24
N HIS A 72 16.54 7.91 -4.50
CA HIS A 72 16.35 6.55 -5.04
C HIS A 72 14.88 6.15 -5.19
N LEU A 73 13.97 6.88 -4.55
CA LEU A 73 12.53 6.61 -4.60
C LEU A 73 11.73 7.91 -4.80
N THR A 74 11.01 7.99 -5.91
CA THR A 74 10.08 9.09 -6.18
C THR A 74 8.77 8.86 -5.43
N LEU A 75 8.34 9.86 -4.67
CA LEU A 75 7.09 9.84 -3.93
C LEU A 75 5.96 10.52 -4.73
N ALA A 76 4.74 10.08 -4.49
CA ALA A 76 3.53 10.69 -5.01
C ALA A 76 3.31 12.10 -4.42
N SER A 77 2.60 12.95 -5.16
CA SER A 77 2.34 14.32 -4.70
C SER A 77 1.60 14.32 -3.36
N GLY A 78 2.05 15.16 -2.43
CA GLY A 78 1.52 15.26 -1.07
C GLY A 78 2.17 14.31 -0.06
N PHE A 79 3.08 13.43 -0.50
CA PHE A 79 3.84 12.53 0.37
C PHE A 79 5.31 12.94 0.53
N GLU A 80 5.71 14.09 0.01
CA GLU A 80 7.10 14.58 0.06
C GLU A 80 7.59 14.77 1.51
N TRP A 81 6.67 14.96 2.45
CA TRP A 81 6.97 15.05 3.88
C TRP A 81 7.70 13.80 4.41
N ILE A 82 7.54 12.63 3.80
CA ILE A 82 8.23 11.38 4.16
C ILE A 82 9.74 11.50 3.97
N ALA A 83 10.19 12.32 3.01
CA ALA A 83 11.61 12.56 2.73
C ALA A 83 12.26 13.60 3.66
N THR A 84 11.49 14.21 4.56
CA THR A 84 11.99 15.28 5.45
C THR A 84 12.76 14.72 6.64
N LEU A 85 13.71 15.50 7.18
CA LEU A 85 14.47 15.13 8.37
C LEU A 85 13.59 14.80 9.60
N PRO A 86 12.49 15.54 9.89
CA PRO A 86 11.58 15.17 10.97
C PRO A 86 10.97 13.78 10.76
N ALA A 87 10.46 13.47 9.56
CA ALA A 87 9.88 12.16 9.27
C ALA A 87 10.93 11.04 9.38
N LEU A 88 12.12 11.25 8.82
CA LEU A 88 13.25 10.33 8.92
C LEU A 88 13.61 10.03 10.39
N SER A 89 13.73 11.08 11.20
CA SER A 89 14.04 10.93 12.62
C SER A 89 12.92 10.20 13.39
N ALA A 90 11.66 10.49 13.09
CA ALA A 90 10.51 9.83 13.70
C ALA A 90 10.46 8.34 13.35
N PHE A 91 10.63 7.98 12.08
CA PHE A 91 10.70 6.58 11.66
C PHE A 91 11.93 5.86 12.23
N GLY A 92 13.06 6.57 12.37
CA GLY A 92 14.28 6.04 12.99
C GLY A 92 14.07 5.67 14.45
N VAL A 93 13.54 6.61 15.25
CA VAL A 93 13.22 6.37 16.66
C VAL A 93 12.15 5.28 16.79
N ALA A 94 11.09 5.33 15.97
CA ALA A 94 10.04 4.33 15.99
C ALA A 94 10.55 2.92 15.64
N THR A 95 11.49 2.80 14.71
CA THR A 95 12.15 1.53 14.36
C THR A 95 12.98 0.99 15.53
N ILE A 96 13.72 1.85 16.22
CA ILE A 96 14.50 1.44 17.41
C ILE A 96 13.54 0.94 18.50
N VAL A 97 12.48 1.70 18.79
CA VAL A 97 11.46 1.32 19.79
C VAL A 97 10.77 0.02 19.41
N GLU A 98 10.41 -0.15 18.13
CA GLU A 98 9.79 -1.38 17.62
C GLU A 98 10.71 -2.59 17.81
N ILE A 99 11.97 -2.49 17.39
CA ILE A 99 12.92 -3.59 17.53
C ILE A 99 13.12 -3.92 19.01
N LEU A 100 13.47 -2.94 19.86
CA LEU A 100 13.75 -3.15 21.28
C LEU A 100 12.52 -3.64 22.06
N GLY A 101 11.35 -3.10 21.75
CA GLY A 101 10.10 -3.46 22.42
C GLY A 101 9.75 -4.93 22.26
N TYR A 102 10.12 -5.55 21.13
CA TYR A 102 9.92 -6.97 20.90
C TYR A 102 10.90 -7.91 21.64
N TYR A 103 11.90 -7.38 22.35
CA TYR A 103 12.77 -8.18 23.22
C TYR A 103 12.33 -8.17 24.70
N ILE A 104 11.39 -7.30 25.08
CA ILE A 104 10.94 -7.17 26.47
C ILE A 104 9.59 -7.90 26.63
N PRO A 105 9.54 -9.00 27.41
CA PRO A 105 8.29 -9.73 27.69
C PRO A 105 7.32 -8.80 28.45
N TRP A 106 6.15 -8.53 27.87
CA TRP A 106 5.07 -7.57 28.25
C TRP A 106 4.91 -6.42 27.26
N VAL A 107 6.01 -5.78 26.84
CA VAL A 107 5.96 -4.72 25.82
C VAL A 107 5.58 -5.32 24.47
N ASP A 108 6.07 -6.53 24.19
CA ASP A 108 5.72 -7.31 23.01
C ASP A 108 4.21 -7.58 22.86
N HIS A 109 3.51 -7.88 23.95
CA HIS A 109 2.06 -8.10 23.94
C HIS A 109 1.25 -6.84 23.61
N LEU A 110 1.64 -5.69 24.16
CA LEU A 110 1.00 -4.41 23.85
C LEU A 110 1.26 -4.02 22.40
N LEU A 111 2.51 -4.18 21.95
CA LEU A 111 2.90 -3.91 20.56
C LEU A 111 2.13 -4.80 19.58
N ASP A 112 1.93 -6.08 19.87
CA ASP A 112 1.22 -6.98 18.95
C ASP A 112 -0.26 -6.60 18.74
N VAL A 113 -0.93 -6.05 19.77
CA VAL A 113 -2.32 -5.57 19.66
C VAL A 113 -2.41 -4.36 18.73
N ILE A 114 -1.49 -3.40 18.89
CA ILE A 114 -1.48 -2.16 18.10
C ILE A 114 -0.89 -2.44 16.69
N ALA A 115 0.02 -3.40 16.58
CA ALA A 115 0.74 -3.65 15.34
C ALA A 115 -0.18 -4.09 14.21
N THR A 116 -1.26 -4.81 14.51
CA THR A 116 -2.19 -5.28 13.48
C THR A 116 -2.88 -4.15 12.71
N PRO A 117 -3.61 -3.22 13.35
CA PRO A 117 -4.18 -2.07 12.65
C PRO A 117 -3.10 -1.13 12.10
N THR A 118 -1.98 -0.95 12.81
CA THR A 118 -0.92 -0.06 12.36
C THR A 118 -0.20 -0.59 11.12
N ALA A 119 0.00 -1.90 10.98
CA ALA A 119 0.59 -2.51 9.78
C ALA A 119 -0.28 -2.26 8.55
N VAL A 120 -1.61 -2.38 8.67
CA VAL A 120 -2.55 -2.07 7.58
C VAL A 120 -2.46 -0.60 7.17
N VAL A 121 -2.42 0.32 8.15
CA VAL A 121 -2.28 1.75 7.89
C VAL A 121 -0.93 2.07 7.24
N ALA A 122 0.17 1.51 7.76
CA ALA A 122 1.51 1.71 7.23
C ALA A 122 1.67 1.13 5.82
N GLY A 123 1.11 -0.06 5.55
CA GLY A 123 1.09 -0.67 4.22
C GLY A 123 0.26 0.12 3.22
N THR A 124 -0.89 0.64 3.67
CA THR A 124 -1.72 1.56 2.87
C THR A 124 -0.94 2.84 2.54
N LEU A 125 -0.28 3.44 3.55
CA LEU A 125 0.50 4.65 3.40
C LEU A 125 1.67 4.45 2.43
N ALA A 126 2.44 3.36 2.58
CA ALA A 126 3.58 3.05 1.71
C ALA A 126 3.17 2.80 0.25
N MET A 127 2.01 2.17 0.04
CA MET A 127 1.46 2.00 -1.31
C MET A 127 0.95 3.33 -1.87
N ALA A 128 0.23 4.13 -1.08
CA ALA A 128 -0.25 5.43 -1.52
C ALA A 128 0.90 6.39 -1.88
N SER A 129 1.98 6.37 -1.10
CA SER A 129 3.12 7.27 -1.28
C SER A 129 3.99 6.91 -2.48
N THR A 130 3.90 5.70 -3.02
CA THR A 130 4.73 5.24 -4.15
C THR A 130 3.99 5.23 -5.48
N ILE A 131 2.66 5.25 -5.50
CA ILE A 131 1.88 5.29 -6.74
C ILE A 131 1.97 6.69 -7.38
N VAL A 132 2.65 6.80 -8.51
CA VAL A 132 2.78 8.04 -9.29
C VAL A 132 2.00 7.94 -10.60
N GLY A 133 1.31 9.02 -10.98
CA GLY A 133 0.64 9.14 -12.27
C GLY A 133 -0.75 8.48 -12.37
N LEU A 134 -1.31 7.99 -11.26
CA LEU A 134 -2.69 7.49 -11.21
C LEU A 134 -3.65 8.55 -10.66
N SER A 135 -4.94 8.41 -10.99
CA SER A 135 -5.99 9.26 -10.39
C SER A 135 -6.08 8.99 -8.88
N PRO A 136 -6.43 10.00 -8.06
CA PRO A 136 -6.54 9.84 -6.61
C PRO A 136 -7.46 8.69 -6.19
N PHE A 137 -8.55 8.48 -6.93
CA PHE A 137 -9.47 7.36 -6.70
C PHE A 137 -8.76 6.00 -6.85
N LEU A 138 -8.00 5.80 -7.94
CA LEU A 138 -7.32 4.54 -8.18
C LEU A 138 -6.13 4.34 -7.24
N GLN A 139 -5.39 5.41 -6.96
CA GLN A 139 -4.29 5.43 -6.00
C GLN A 139 -4.75 4.95 -4.62
N TRP A 140 -5.81 5.54 -4.06
CA TRP A 140 -6.32 5.15 -2.73
C TRP A 140 -6.99 3.78 -2.73
N THR A 141 -7.66 3.40 -3.83
CA THR A 141 -8.23 2.05 -3.96
C THR A 141 -7.12 1.00 -3.91
N LEU A 142 -6.04 1.18 -4.70
CA LEU A 142 -4.89 0.29 -4.68
C LEU A 142 -4.15 0.34 -3.34
N ALA A 143 -4.01 1.52 -2.74
CA ALA A 143 -3.40 1.67 -1.42
C ALA A 143 -4.12 0.85 -0.36
N ILE A 144 -5.45 0.95 -0.27
CA ILE A 144 -6.23 0.24 0.75
C ILE A 144 -6.27 -1.26 0.44
N VAL A 145 -6.58 -1.64 -0.80
CA VAL A 145 -6.79 -3.05 -1.18
C VAL A 145 -5.48 -3.80 -1.29
N ALA A 146 -4.53 -3.30 -2.07
CA ALA A 146 -3.24 -3.95 -2.25
C ALA A 146 -2.28 -3.64 -1.11
N GLY A 147 -2.14 -2.37 -0.73
CA GLY A 147 -1.23 -1.99 0.37
C GLY A 147 -1.69 -2.51 1.73
N GLY A 148 -2.84 -2.04 2.20
CA GLY A 148 -3.41 -2.46 3.48
C GLY A 148 -3.73 -3.95 3.54
N GLY A 149 -4.27 -4.52 2.47
CA GLY A 149 -4.58 -5.95 2.38
C GLY A 149 -3.35 -6.86 2.46
N VAL A 150 -2.28 -6.56 1.71
CA VAL A 150 -1.04 -7.36 1.76
C VAL A 150 -0.36 -7.25 3.12
N ALA A 151 -0.26 -6.04 3.68
CA ALA A 151 0.31 -5.81 4.99
C ALA A 151 -0.48 -6.55 6.09
N GLY A 152 -1.81 -6.46 6.07
CA GLY A 152 -2.68 -7.14 7.01
C GLY A 152 -2.59 -8.66 6.93
N LEU A 153 -2.49 -9.22 5.72
CA LEU A 153 -2.30 -10.66 5.54
C LEU A 153 -0.99 -11.14 6.14
N ILE A 154 0.13 -10.46 5.85
CA ILE A 154 1.44 -10.85 6.38
C ILE A 154 1.47 -10.68 7.91
N GLN A 155 0.93 -9.58 8.43
CA GLN A 155 0.84 -9.33 9.87
C GLN A 155 -0.02 -10.37 10.60
N ALA A 156 -1.09 -10.85 9.97
CA ALA A 156 -1.87 -11.96 10.52
C ALA A 156 -1.05 -13.25 10.59
N PHE A 157 -0.24 -13.54 9.56
CA PHE A 157 0.64 -14.71 9.58
C PHE A 157 1.73 -14.61 10.65
N THR A 158 2.40 -13.46 10.78
CA THR A 158 3.43 -13.24 11.82
C THR A 158 2.83 -13.36 13.21
N GLY A 159 1.67 -12.74 13.47
CA GLY A 159 0.92 -12.89 14.72
C GLY A 159 0.64 -14.35 15.07
N ILE A 160 0.20 -15.16 14.11
CA ILE A 160 -0.02 -16.62 14.32
C ILE A 160 1.30 -17.33 14.67
N THR A 161 2.41 -17.01 14.00
CA THR A 161 3.71 -17.65 14.29
C THR A 161 4.21 -17.32 15.69
N ARG A 162 4.01 -16.08 16.15
CA ARG A 162 4.38 -15.65 17.51
C ARG A 162 3.52 -16.33 18.56
N VAL A 163 2.20 -16.41 18.36
CA VAL A 163 1.29 -17.16 19.25
C VAL A 163 1.70 -18.64 19.34
N ALA A 164 2.01 -19.26 18.21
CA ALA A 164 2.48 -20.64 18.18
C ALA A 164 3.83 -20.83 18.89
N SER A 165 4.76 -19.89 18.71
CA SER A 165 6.05 -19.85 19.40
C SER A 165 5.87 -19.73 20.92
N THR A 166 5.06 -18.77 21.38
CA THR A 166 4.73 -18.62 22.81
C THR A 166 4.10 -19.89 23.39
N ALA A 167 3.16 -20.50 22.69
CA ALA A 167 2.46 -21.71 23.16
C ALA A 167 3.37 -22.94 23.24
N THR A 168 4.41 -23.03 22.40
CA THR A 168 5.29 -24.22 22.31
C THR A 168 6.59 -24.09 23.09
N THR A 169 7.12 -22.87 23.24
CA THR A 169 8.42 -22.62 23.89
C THR A 169 8.31 -21.75 25.14
N GLY A 170 7.11 -21.42 25.60
CA GLY A 170 6.90 -20.49 26.72
C GLY A 170 7.44 -19.08 26.45
N GLY A 171 7.50 -18.66 25.19
CA GLY A 171 7.98 -17.32 24.77
C GLY A 171 9.49 -17.21 24.52
N VAL A 172 10.30 -18.22 24.87
CA VAL A 172 11.76 -18.19 24.68
C VAL A 172 12.19 -18.03 23.21
N ALA A 173 11.40 -18.53 22.26
CA ALA A 173 11.70 -18.40 20.84
C ALA A 173 11.20 -17.08 20.20
N ASN A 174 10.43 -16.25 20.92
CA ASN A 174 9.85 -15.02 20.36
C ASN A 174 10.92 -13.99 19.90
N PRO A 175 12.05 -13.80 20.60
CA PRO A 175 13.11 -12.92 20.11
C PRO A 175 13.72 -13.38 18.78
N LEU A 176 13.84 -14.69 18.55
CA LEU A 176 14.34 -15.23 17.29
C LEU A 176 13.36 -14.98 16.14
N VAL A 177 12.06 -15.21 16.38
CA VAL A 177 10.99 -14.89 15.42
C VAL A 177 10.99 -13.40 15.11
N SER A 178 11.08 -12.56 16.15
CA SER A 178 11.15 -11.11 16.02
C SER A 178 12.34 -10.62 15.20
N THR A 179 13.52 -11.24 15.40
CA THR A 179 14.73 -10.93 14.64
C THR A 179 14.56 -11.32 13.17
N ALA A 180 13.96 -12.47 12.90
CA ALA A 180 13.67 -12.92 11.54
C ALA A 180 12.66 -11.99 10.83
N GLU A 181 11.63 -11.52 11.54
CA GLU A 181 10.67 -10.52 11.05
C GLU A 181 11.39 -9.21 10.70
N ALA A 182 12.24 -8.69 11.59
CA ALA A 182 12.99 -7.46 11.35
C ALA A 182 13.98 -7.57 10.18
N GLY A 183 14.72 -8.69 10.11
CA GLY A 183 15.62 -8.97 8.99
C GLY A 183 14.86 -9.11 7.66
N SER A 184 13.70 -9.76 7.66
CA SER A 184 12.85 -9.90 6.48
C SER A 184 12.29 -8.55 6.03
N ALA A 185 11.81 -7.73 6.96
CA ALA A 185 11.32 -6.39 6.66
C ALA A 185 12.41 -5.51 6.04
N ALA A 186 13.60 -5.48 6.64
CA ALA A 186 14.74 -4.72 6.13
C ALA A 186 15.15 -5.19 4.73
N THR A 187 15.26 -6.52 4.54
CA THR A 187 15.66 -7.12 3.26
C THR A 187 14.64 -6.84 2.16
N ILE A 188 13.36 -7.08 2.41
CA ILE A 188 12.29 -6.85 1.43
C ILE A 188 12.20 -5.36 1.09
N SER A 189 12.33 -4.47 2.08
CA SER A 189 12.28 -3.02 1.84
C SER A 189 13.45 -2.54 0.99
N LEU A 190 14.65 -3.02 1.26
CA LEU A 190 15.84 -2.68 0.49
C LEU A 190 15.73 -3.22 -0.95
N LEU A 191 15.29 -4.47 -1.11
CA LEU A 191 15.02 -5.05 -2.42
C LEU A 191 13.91 -4.32 -3.16
N ALA A 192 12.88 -3.83 -2.47
CA ALA A 192 11.79 -3.08 -3.08
C ALA A 192 12.32 -1.81 -3.75
N VAL A 193 13.26 -1.11 -3.12
CA VAL A 193 13.87 0.11 -3.68
C VAL A 193 14.88 -0.22 -4.78
N LEU A 194 15.76 -1.20 -4.56
CA LEU A 194 16.88 -1.47 -5.47
C LEU A 194 16.49 -2.33 -6.68
N VAL A 195 15.65 -3.34 -6.48
CA VAL A 195 15.28 -4.33 -7.50
C VAL A 195 13.78 -4.68 -7.36
N PRO A 196 12.86 -3.76 -7.72
CA PRO A 196 11.42 -3.89 -7.45
C PRO A 196 10.79 -5.19 -7.97
N LEU A 197 11.22 -5.65 -9.15
CA LEU A 197 10.74 -6.90 -9.76
C LEU A 197 11.08 -8.13 -8.91
N LEU A 198 12.28 -8.19 -8.34
CA LEU A 198 12.69 -9.29 -7.47
C LEU A 198 11.91 -9.26 -6.16
N ALA A 199 11.76 -8.09 -5.55
CA ALA A 199 11.00 -7.91 -4.32
C ALA A 199 9.53 -8.34 -4.50
N ALA A 200 8.88 -7.86 -5.56
CA ALA A 200 7.49 -8.24 -5.86
C ALA A 200 7.35 -9.75 -6.11
N THR A 201 8.32 -10.37 -6.81
CA THR A 201 8.33 -11.82 -7.03
C THR A 201 8.41 -12.59 -5.70
N ILE A 202 9.31 -12.19 -4.80
CA ILE A 202 9.44 -12.81 -3.46
C ILE A 202 8.14 -12.67 -2.68
N VAL A 203 7.53 -11.48 -2.68
CA VAL A 203 6.26 -11.22 -1.99
C VAL A 203 5.13 -12.10 -2.52
N VAL A 204 5.00 -12.23 -3.85
CA VAL A 204 4.00 -13.11 -4.46
C VAL A 204 4.24 -14.57 -4.07
N LEU A 205 5.48 -15.04 -4.11
CA LEU A 205 5.82 -16.42 -3.73
C LEU A 205 5.47 -16.69 -2.25
N VAL A 206 5.80 -15.76 -1.36
CA VAL A 206 5.47 -15.86 0.08
C VAL A 206 3.94 -15.85 0.28
N ALA A 207 3.21 -14.95 -0.39
CA ALA A 207 1.75 -14.87 -0.28
C ALA A 207 1.07 -16.16 -0.78
N VAL A 208 1.50 -16.70 -1.93
CA VAL A 208 0.99 -17.96 -2.48
C VAL A 208 1.31 -19.13 -1.55
N PHE A 209 2.53 -19.20 -1.01
CA PHE A 209 2.92 -20.24 -0.06
C PHE A 209 2.08 -20.18 1.23
N ALA A 210 1.89 -18.99 1.79
CA ALA A 210 1.16 -18.77 3.02
C ALA A 210 -0.33 -19.13 2.86
N THR A 211 -0.98 -18.64 1.81
CA THR A 211 -2.39 -18.96 1.49
C THR A 211 -2.58 -20.46 1.22
N ARG A 212 -1.71 -21.10 0.44
CA ARG A 212 -1.77 -22.55 0.19
C ARG A 212 -1.62 -23.36 1.48
N THR A 213 -0.74 -22.92 2.38
CA THR A 213 -0.52 -23.59 3.68
C THR A 213 -1.76 -23.46 4.58
N LEU A 214 -2.36 -22.26 4.64
CA LEU A 214 -3.58 -22.02 5.41
C LEU A 214 -4.76 -22.83 4.87
N TYR A 215 -4.99 -22.80 3.56
CA TYR A 215 -6.05 -23.57 2.90
C TYR A 215 -5.94 -25.06 3.21
N ARG A 216 -4.74 -25.63 3.09
CA ARG A 216 -4.48 -27.04 3.41
C ARG A 216 -4.75 -27.39 4.87
N ARG A 217 -4.46 -26.48 5.81
CA ARG A 217 -4.74 -26.70 7.24
C ARG A 217 -6.25 -26.67 7.52
N LEU A 218 -6.98 -25.71 6.95
CA LEU A 218 -8.42 -25.58 7.14
C LEU A 218 -9.18 -26.81 6.60
N VAL A 219 -8.82 -27.27 5.40
CA VAL A 219 -9.42 -28.48 4.81
C VAL A 219 -9.14 -29.72 5.68
N ARG A 220 -7.94 -29.86 6.23
CA ARG A 220 -7.60 -30.98 7.14
C ARG A 220 -8.39 -30.95 8.45
N ILE A 221 -8.70 -29.77 8.99
CA ILE A 221 -9.52 -29.64 10.20
C ILE A 221 -10.97 -30.03 9.91
N ASN A 222 -11.51 -29.61 8.75
CA ASN A 222 -12.87 -29.94 8.36
C ASN A 222 -13.06 -31.44 8.04
N ALA A 223 -12.01 -32.12 7.56
CA ALA A 223 -12.04 -33.56 7.32
C ALA A 223 -11.91 -34.42 8.61
N ARG A 224 -11.68 -33.80 9.77
CA ARG A 224 -11.60 -34.47 11.09
C ARG A 224 -12.81 -34.21 11.98
N ARG A 225 -13.76 -33.38 11.53
CA ARG A 225 -15.09 -33.19 12.13
C ARG A 225 -16.09 -34.05 11.39
#